data_AF-A0A8X6UIW7-F1
#
_entry.id   AF-A0A8X6UIW7-F1
#
_cell.length_a   1.000
_cell.length_b   1.000
_cell.length_c   1.000
_cell.angle_alpha   90.00
_cell.angle_beta   90.00
_cell.angle_gamma   90.00
#
_symmetry.space_group_name_H-M   'P 1'
#
loop_
_entity.id
_entity.type
_entity.pdbx_description
1 polymer ?
#
loop_
_entity_poly.entity_id
_entity_poly.type
_entity_poly.pdbx_seq_one_letter_code
_entity_poly.pdbx_strand_id
1 'polypeptide(L)'
;MNNFTEALLFAEDLMIDYVKHKNVRWKPSTSGNTYRSRIISKYTKEIGIAVLNLSSLQNPEEKFFEIDPRGRCYLNHDVFQGGYSAINFLEYCVKLASESLHVIEAGYDAGIVDDATLTITNTLVSFMRTGEFERAGGWSNLQEMGLLCSKMQVLRTIKEISDQTHY
;
A
#
# COMPACT_ATOMS: atom_id res chain seq x y z
N MET A 1 -1.04 19.85 11.82
CA MET A 1 -0.74 18.42 12.11
C MET A 1 0.45 18.04 11.22
N ASN A 2 1.35 17.14 11.63
CA ASN A 2 2.57 16.86 10.85
C ASN A 2 2.25 15.84 9.75
N ASN A 3 2.26 16.28 8.48
CA ASN A 3 2.02 15.44 7.29
C ASN A 3 2.82 14.14 7.32
N PHE A 4 4.07 14.19 7.79
CA PHE A 4 4.91 12.99 7.90
C PHE A 4 4.35 11.98 8.89
N THR A 5 3.90 12.42 10.07
CA THR A 5 3.38 11.51 11.09
C THR A 5 2.06 10.88 10.65
N GLU A 6 1.18 11.63 9.99
CA GLU A 6 -0.06 11.06 9.43
C GLU A 6 0.22 10.01 8.36
N ALA A 7 1.11 10.33 7.41
CA ALA A 7 1.49 9.41 6.35
C ALA A 7 2.19 8.15 6.91
N LEU A 8 3.02 8.30 7.94
CA LEU A 8 3.72 7.18 8.59
C LEU A 8 2.74 6.23 9.26
N LEU A 9 1.81 6.75 10.06
CA LEU A 9 0.81 5.91 10.74
C LEU A 9 -0.10 5.20 9.75
N PHE A 10 -0.47 5.89 8.66
CA PHE A 10 -1.20 5.27 7.55
C PHE A 10 -0.42 4.10 6.94
N ALA A 11 0.85 4.32 6.58
CA ALA A 11 1.68 3.30 5.95
C ALA A 11 1.93 2.11 6.88
N GLU A 12 2.22 2.35 8.17
CA GLU A 12 2.40 1.28 9.15
C GLU A 12 1.16 0.41 9.27
N ASP A 13 -0.03 1.01 9.39
CA ASP A 13 -1.28 0.24 9.54
C ASP A 13 -1.62 -0.57 8.30
N LEU A 14 -1.39 0.01 7.12
CA LEU A 14 -1.52 -0.70 5.85
C LEU A 14 -0.59 -1.91 5.79
N MET A 15 0.69 -1.73 6.11
CA MET A 15 1.68 -2.80 6.03
C MET A 15 1.45 -3.87 7.11
N ILE A 16 1.09 -3.48 8.34
CA ILE A 16 0.71 -4.41 9.41
C ILE A 16 -0.45 -5.29 8.96
N ASP A 17 -1.51 -4.68 8.42
CA ASP A 17 -2.69 -5.43 8.01
C ASP A 17 -2.36 -6.36 6.83
N TYR A 18 -1.62 -5.88 5.84
CA TYR A 18 -1.26 -6.64 4.66
C TYR A 18 -0.39 -7.88 4.98
N VAL A 19 0.72 -7.69 5.70
CA VAL A 19 1.64 -8.80 6.02
C VAL A 19 1.00 -9.80 6.99
N LYS A 20 0.13 -9.34 7.90
CA LYS A 20 -0.65 -10.21 8.78
C LYS A 20 -1.61 -11.11 8.00
N HIS A 21 -2.29 -10.59 6.97
CA HIS A 21 -3.14 -11.41 6.08
C HIS A 21 -2.34 -12.47 5.32
N LYS A 22 -1.03 -12.29 5.18
CA LYS A 22 -0.11 -13.21 4.51
C LYS A 22 0.68 -14.07 5.50
N ASN A 23 0.25 -14.11 6.76
CA ASN A 23 0.86 -14.87 7.86
C ASN A 23 2.32 -14.51 8.18
N VAL A 24 2.78 -13.33 7.77
CA VAL A 24 4.09 -12.81 8.13
C VAL A 24 3.97 -11.99 9.42
N ARG A 25 4.79 -12.34 10.41
CA ARG A 25 4.89 -11.57 11.66
C ARG A 25 5.91 -10.46 11.48
N TRP A 26 5.43 -9.24 11.36
CA TRP A 26 6.25 -8.03 11.40
C TRP A 26 5.67 -7.03 12.39
N LYS A 27 6.54 -6.22 12.97
CA LYS A 27 6.18 -5.10 13.84
C LYS A 27 7.02 -3.91 13.41
N PRO A 28 6.41 -2.72 13.20
CA PRO A 28 7.18 -1.55 12.80
C PRO A 28 8.29 -1.25 13.80
N SER A 29 9.50 -1.04 13.28
CA SER A 29 10.66 -0.56 14.03
C SER A 29 10.61 0.97 14.25
N THR A 30 9.76 1.64 13.48
CA THR A 30 9.57 3.09 13.46
C THR A 30 8.87 3.62 14.72
N SER A 31 9.08 4.92 14.98
CA SER A 31 8.48 5.65 16.10
C SER A 31 6.95 5.81 16.05
N GLY A 32 6.24 5.21 15.08
CA GLY A 32 4.78 5.28 15.02
C GLY A 32 4.11 4.80 16.31
N ASN A 33 4.69 3.81 17.00
CA ASN A 33 4.25 3.40 18.34
C ASN A 33 4.24 4.54 19.36
N THR A 34 5.15 5.50 19.26
CA THR A 34 5.20 6.69 20.12
C THR A 34 4.06 7.67 19.79
N TYR A 35 3.62 7.72 18.52
CA TYR A 35 2.61 8.68 18.04
C TYR A 35 1.17 8.15 18.08
N ARG A 36 0.97 6.83 18.11
CA ARG A 36 -0.35 6.17 18.14
C ARG A 36 -1.25 6.59 19.30
N SER A 37 -0.68 7.05 20.41
CA SER A 37 -1.44 7.59 21.55
C SER A 37 -2.05 8.99 21.29
N ARG A 38 -1.60 9.67 20.23
CA ARG A 38 -1.92 11.08 19.96
C ARG A 38 -2.61 11.32 18.62
N ILE A 39 -2.39 10.43 17.65
CA ILE A 39 -2.88 10.60 16.29
C ILE A 39 -3.55 9.29 15.85
N ILE A 40 -4.81 9.41 15.44
CA ILE A 40 -5.56 8.31 14.83
C ILE A 40 -5.13 8.23 13.37
N SER A 41 -4.68 7.05 12.97
CA SER A 41 -4.33 6.75 11.59
C SER A 41 -5.51 6.99 10.65
N LYS A 42 -5.24 7.44 9.42
CA LYS A 42 -6.24 7.63 8.37
C LYS A 42 -6.55 6.35 7.60
N TYR A 43 -5.84 5.27 7.92
CA TYR A 43 -6.11 3.93 7.43
C TYR A 43 -7.53 3.48 7.79
N THR A 44 -8.19 2.77 6.87
CA THR A 44 -9.48 2.12 7.10
C THR A 44 -9.44 0.67 6.61
N LYS A 45 -10.34 -0.17 7.12
CA LYS A 45 -10.42 -1.58 6.73
C LYS A 45 -10.67 -1.74 5.22
N GLU A 46 -11.43 -0.84 4.64
CA GLU A 46 -11.75 -0.81 3.20
C GLU A 46 -10.49 -0.61 2.36
N ILE A 47 -9.54 0.22 2.82
CA ILE A 47 -8.24 0.40 2.15
C ILE A 47 -7.44 -0.90 2.23
N GLY A 48 -7.42 -1.58 3.38
CA GLY A 48 -6.77 -2.89 3.52
C GLY A 48 -7.32 -3.92 2.54
N ILE A 49 -8.65 -4.06 2.50
CA ILE A 49 -9.32 -4.97 1.56
C ILE A 49 -9.00 -4.59 0.11
N ALA A 50 -9.02 -3.30 -0.23
CA ALA A 50 -8.67 -2.83 -1.56
C ALA A 50 -7.25 -3.23 -1.96
N VAL A 51 -6.27 -3.03 -1.07
CA VAL A 51 -4.86 -3.40 -1.33
C VAL A 51 -4.73 -4.92 -1.50
N LEU A 52 -5.38 -5.72 -0.65
CA LEU A 52 -5.36 -7.19 -0.79
C LEU A 52 -6.00 -7.65 -2.11
N ASN A 53 -7.14 -7.06 -2.46
CA ASN A 53 -7.85 -7.32 -3.71
C ASN A 53 -6.99 -6.97 -4.94
N LEU A 54 -6.46 -5.76 -4.98
CA LEU A 54 -5.57 -5.31 -6.06
C LEU A 54 -4.30 -6.18 -6.15
N SER A 55 -3.76 -6.67 -5.02
CA SER A 55 -2.60 -7.58 -5.02
C SER A 55 -2.85 -8.88 -5.75
N SER A 56 -4.09 -9.40 -5.68
CA SER A 56 -4.48 -10.64 -6.37
C SER A 56 -4.58 -10.49 -7.90
N LEU A 57 -4.61 -9.25 -8.39
CA LEU A 57 -4.76 -8.92 -9.81
C LEU A 57 -3.42 -8.56 -10.48
N GLN A 58 -2.35 -8.35 -9.71
CA GLN A 58 -1.06 -7.97 -10.27
C GLN A 58 -0.32 -9.17 -10.86
N ASN A 59 0.28 -8.97 -12.03
CA ASN A 59 1.07 -9.98 -12.70
C ASN A 59 2.46 -10.05 -12.01
N PRO A 60 2.86 -11.19 -11.43
CA PRO A 60 4.08 -11.29 -10.62
C PRO A 60 5.40 -11.09 -11.37
N GLU A 61 5.38 -10.97 -12.70
CA GLU A 61 6.59 -10.87 -13.52
C GLU A 61 7.15 -9.44 -13.64
N GLU A 62 6.41 -8.41 -13.21
CA GLU A 62 6.85 -7.02 -13.32
C GLU A 62 7.66 -6.62 -12.07
N LYS A 63 9.00 -6.74 -12.16
CA LYS A 63 9.91 -6.33 -11.07
C LYS A 63 9.93 -4.81 -10.93
N PHE A 64 9.41 -4.31 -9.82
CA PHE A 64 9.40 -2.87 -9.49
C PHE A 64 10.56 -2.43 -8.61
N PHE A 65 11.35 -3.39 -8.15
CA PHE A 65 12.51 -3.13 -7.30
C PHE A 65 13.78 -3.68 -7.90
N GLU A 66 14.83 -2.88 -7.81
CA GLU A 66 16.19 -3.38 -7.83
C GLU A 66 16.64 -3.61 -6.40
N ILE A 67 17.05 -4.84 -6.09
CA ILE A 67 17.74 -5.16 -4.84
C ILE A 67 19.22 -4.93 -5.09
N ASP A 68 19.83 -3.98 -4.38
CA ASP A 68 21.27 -3.80 -4.49
C ASP A 68 22.03 -4.96 -3.83
N PRO A 69 23.35 -5.08 -4.06
CA PRO A 69 24.16 -6.13 -3.43
C PRO A 69 24.19 -6.11 -1.89
N ARG A 70 23.61 -5.08 -1.25
CA ARG A 70 23.49 -4.93 0.20
C ARG A 70 22.08 -5.26 0.70
N GLY A 71 21.18 -5.74 -0.17
CA GLY A 71 19.81 -6.11 0.17
C GLY A 71 18.84 -4.93 0.24
N ARG A 72 19.22 -3.75 -0.27
CA ARG A 72 18.35 -2.56 -0.25
C ARG A 72 17.50 -2.52 -1.51
N CYS A 73 16.20 -2.30 -1.33
CA CYS A 73 15.24 -2.19 -2.42
C CYS A 73 15.15 -0.75 -2.95
N TYR A 74 15.29 -0.58 -4.26
CA TYR A 74 15.13 0.69 -4.98
C TYR A 74 13.96 0.60 -5.94
N LEU A 75 13.02 1.54 -5.85
CA LEU A 75 11.88 1.60 -6.76
C LEU A 75 12.25 2.06 -8.16
N ASN A 76 11.66 1.41 -9.14
CA ASN A 76 11.60 1.93 -10.51
C ASN A 76 10.62 3.12 -10.56
N HIS A 77 11.07 4.27 -11.07
CA HIS A 77 10.49 5.59 -10.77
C HIS A 77 9.23 5.99 -11.56
N ASP A 78 8.64 5.11 -12.37
CA ASP A 78 7.63 5.49 -13.37
C ASP A 78 6.15 5.40 -12.94
N VAL A 79 5.84 5.17 -11.66
CA VAL A 79 4.44 4.88 -11.23
C VAL A 79 3.50 6.11 -11.29
N PHE A 80 4.01 7.34 -11.28
CA PHE A 80 3.20 8.57 -11.19
C PHE A 80 3.44 9.57 -12.33
N GLN A 81 3.53 9.10 -13.58
CA GLN A 81 3.76 9.98 -14.76
C GLN A 81 2.72 11.10 -14.95
N GLY A 82 1.53 10.98 -14.36
CA GLY A 82 0.45 11.98 -14.40
C GLY A 82 0.24 12.78 -13.10
N GLY A 83 1.12 12.65 -12.12
CA GLY A 83 0.93 13.20 -10.77
C GLY A 83 0.11 12.29 -9.86
N TYR A 84 -0.32 12.82 -8.70
CA TYR A 84 -1.07 12.04 -7.72
C TYR A 84 -2.47 11.63 -8.21
N SER A 85 -2.80 10.35 -8.05
CA SER A 85 -4.17 9.86 -8.05
C SER A 85 -4.33 8.81 -6.94
N ALA A 86 -5.51 8.76 -6.32
CA ALA A 86 -5.77 7.81 -5.23
C ALA A 86 -5.62 6.35 -5.69
N ILE A 87 -6.06 6.02 -6.90
CA ILE A 87 -5.95 4.67 -7.46
C ILE A 87 -4.49 4.28 -7.72
N ASN A 88 -3.69 5.14 -8.35
CA ASN A 88 -2.27 4.86 -8.60
C ASN A 88 -1.50 4.76 -7.29
N PHE A 89 -1.87 5.55 -6.28
CA PHE A 89 -1.26 5.46 -4.96
C PHE A 89 -1.60 4.14 -4.25
N LEU A 90 -2.85 3.65 -4.35
CA LEU A 90 -3.22 2.33 -3.83
C LEU A 90 -2.45 1.22 -4.58
N GLU A 91 -2.39 1.26 -5.90
CA GLU A 91 -1.61 0.31 -6.71
C GLU A 91 -0.11 0.33 -6.36
N TYR A 92 0.43 1.52 -6.09
CA TYR A 92 1.79 1.70 -5.62
C TYR A 92 2.01 1.04 -4.25
N CYS A 93 1.08 1.22 -3.31
CA CYS A 93 1.12 0.53 -2.01
C CYS A 93 1.09 -0.99 -2.17
N VAL A 94 0.24 -1.50 -3.08
CA VAL A 94 0.16 -2.93 -3.41
C VAL A 94 1.50 -3.47 -3.90
N LYS A 95 2.14 -2.78 -4.85
CA LYS A 95 3.42 -3.19 -5.42
C LYS A 95 4.50 -3.30 -4.33
N LEU A 96 4.62 -2.26 -3.50
CA LEU A 96 5.54 -2.22 -2.36
C LEU A 96 5.29 -3.36 -1.38
N ALA A 97 4.03 -3.59 -1.02
CA ALA A 97 3.67 -4.61 -0.05
C ALA A 97 3.90 -6.03 -0.59
N SER A 98 3.54 -6.29 -1.84
CA SER A 98 3.78 -7.58 -2.52
C SER A 98 5.26 -7.88 -2.68
N GLU A 99 6.07 -6.92 -3.12
CA GLU A 99 7.52 -7.13 -3.25
C GLU A 99 8.16 -7.42 -1.89
N SER A 100 7.76 -6.68 -0.85
CA SER A 100 8.29 -6.90 0.51
C SER A 100 8.08 -8.36 0.95
N LEU A 101 6.91 -8.93 0.63
CA LEU A 101 6.64 -10.34 0.91
C LEU A 101 7.48 -11.27 0.06
N HIS A 102 7.62 -11.01 -1.24
CA HIS A 102 8.44 -11.84 -2.12
C HIS A 102 9.90 -11.89 -1.64
N VAL A 103 10.44 -10.76 -1.19
CA VAL A 103 11.78 -10.66 -0.61
C VAL A 103 11.87 -11.45 0.70
N ILE A 104 10.87 -11.36 1.58
CA ILE A 104 10.83 -12.18 2.81
C ILE A 104 10.75 -13.68 2.49
N GLU A 105 9.94 -14.07 1.51
CA GLU A 105 9.81 -15.47 1.04
C GLU A 105 11.14 -15.99 0.45
N ALA A 106 11.93 -15.12 -0.16
CA ALA A 106 13.28 -15.41 -0.64
C ALA A 106 14.33 -15.52 0.51
N GLY A 107 13.92 -15.35 1.77
CA GLY A 107 14.76 -15.57 2.95
C GLY A 107 15.46 -14.33 3.49
N TYR A 108 15.10 -13.13 3.01
CA TYR A 108 15.64 -11.87 3.52
C TYR A 108 14.94 -11.41 4.81
N ASP A 109 15.57 -10.46 5.50
CA ASP A 109 15.07 -9.92 6.77
C ASP A 109 13.77 -9.10 6.61
N ALA A 110 12.90 -9.17 7.62
CA ALA A 110 11.63 -8.45 7.64
C ALA A 110 11.79 -6.91 7.69
N GLY A 111 13.00 -6.39 7.92
CA GLY A 111 13.32 -4.96 7.80
C GLY A 111 13.01 -4.37 6.41
N ILE A 112 12.86 -5.21 5.37
CA ILE A 112 12.37 -4.76 4.07
C ILE A 112 10.96 -4.15 4.15
N VAL A 113 10.14 -4.60 5.10
CA VAL A 113 8.79 -4.07 5.34
C VAL A 113 8.85 -2.66 5.94
N ASP A 114 9.88 -2.36 6.75
CA ASP A 114 10.13 -1.01 7.26
C ASP A 114 10.57 -0.07 6.13
N ASP A 115 11.44 -0.53 5.23
CA ASP A 115 11.86 0.23 4.04
C ASP A 115 10.67 0.54 3.12
N ALA A 116 9.79 -0.44 2.90
CA ALA A 116 8.57 -0.24 2.13
C ALA A 116 7.62 0.76 2.83
N THR A 117 7.43 0.64 4.15
CA THR A 117 6.63 1.56 4.96
C THR A 117 7.14 3.00 4.84
N LEU A 118 8.45 3.20 4.98
CA LEU A 118 9.07 4.52 4.86
C LEU A 118 8.94 5.07 3.44
N THR A 119 8.99 4.21 2.43
CA THR A 119 8.84 4.60 1.04
C THR A 119 7.42 5.06 0.73
N ILE A 120 6.38 4.31 1.16
CA ILE A 120 4.98 4.75 1.07
C ILE A 120 4.80 6.11 1.75
N THR A 121 5.37 6.25 2.95
CA THR A 121 5.32 7.48 3.75
C THR A 121 5.91 8.67 2.99
N ASN A 122 7.14 8.53 2.50
CA ASN A 122 7.86 9.62 1.82
C ASN A 122 7.16 10.03 0.52
N THR A 123 6.66 9.06 -0.25
CA THR A 123 5.91 9.32 -1.47
C THR A 123 4.63 10.10 -1.18
N LEU A 124 3.84 9.69 -0.18
CA LEU A 124 2.62 10.40 0.20
C LEU A 124 2.92 11.83 0.72
N VAL A 125 3.96 11.98 1.54
CA VAL A 125 4.42 13.28 2.04
C VAL A 125 4.85 14.20 0.89
N SER A 126 5.49 13.65 -0.15
CA SER A 126 5.86 14.42 -1.33
C SER A 126 4.63 15.05 -1.99
N PHE A 127 3.56 14.27 -2.21
CA PHE A 127 2.32 14.76 -2.79
C PHE A 127 1.56 15.73 -1.89
N MET A 128 1.62 15.54 -0.56
CA MET A 128 1.08 16.51 0.40
C MET A 128 1.86 17.84 0.39
N ARG A 129 3.18 17.79 0.17
CA ARG A 129 4.03 18.99 0.08
C ARG A 129 3.79 19.77 -1.21
N THR A 130 3.54 19.08 -2.33
CA THR A 130 3.20 19.71 -3.62
C THR A 130 1.73 20.17 -3.68
N GLY A 131 0.93 19.80 -2.68
CA GLY A 131 -0.51 20.07 -2.61
C GLY A 131 -1.34 19.25 -3.58
N GLU A 132 -0.74 18.30 -4.31
CA GLU A 132 -1.45 17.43 -5.25
C GLU A 132 -2.42 16.50 -4.53
N PHE A 133 -2.02 16.00 -3.36
CA PHE A 133 -2.85 15.15 -2.52
C PHE A 133 -4.16 15.87 -2.15
N GLU A 134 -4.04 17.11 -1.66
CA GLU A 134 -5.16 17.94 -1.23
C GLU A 134 -6.05 18.36 -2.41
N ARG A 135 -5.46 18.75 -3.55
CA ARG A 135 -6.22 19.08 -4.77
C ARG A 135 -7.00 17.89 -5.32
N ALA A 136 -6.50 16.68 -5.11
CA ALA A 136 -7.20 15.44 -5.46
C ALA A 136 -8.22 14.99 -4.40
N GLY A 137 -8.55 15.81 -3.38
CA GLY A 137 -9.54 15.46 -2.34
C GLY A 137 -8.95 14.75 -1.10
N GLY A 138 -7.63 14.62 -1.03
CA GLY A 138 -6.88 14.17 0.14
C GLY A 138 -7.33 12.82 0.70
N TRP A 139 -7.39 12.73 2.03
CA TRP A 139 -7.75 11.51 2.74
C TRP A 139 -9.15 10.99 2.37
N SER A 140 -10.11 11.88 2.14
CA SER A 140 -11.48 11.50 1.78
C SER A 140 -11.52 10.76 0.45
N ASN A 141 -10.83 11.27 -0.58
CA ASN A 141 -10.75 10.58 -1.88
C ASN A 141 -10.01 9.24 -1.77
N LEU A 142 -8.94 9.16 -0.99
CA LEU A 142 -8.23 7.89 -0.79
C LEU A 142 -9.12 6.83 -0.13
N GLN A 143 -9.93 7.22 0.87
CA GLN A 143 -10.88 6.33 1.54
C GLN A 143 -12.04 5.92 0.61
N GLU A 144 -12.58 6.85 -0.16
CA GLU A 144 -13.62 6.56 -1.15
C GLU A 144 -13.11 5.59 -2.23
N MET A 145 -11.90 5.81 -2.75
CA MET A 145 -11.29 4.91 -3.71
C MET A 145 -11.03 3.52 -3.11
N GLY A 146 -10.56 3.44 -1.86
CA GLY A 146 -10.44 2.15 -1.15
C GLY A 146 -11.79 1.43 -1.03
N LEU A 147 -12.87 2.15 -0.72
CA LEU A 147 -14.22 1.59 -0.68
C LEU A 147 -14.68 1.09 -2.06
N LEU A 148 -14.41 1.84 -3.13
CA LEU A 148 -14.75 1.43 -4.49
C LEU A 148 -13.99 0.17 -4.91
N CYS A 149 -12.67 0.14 -4.72
CA CYS A 149 -11.82 -1.01 -5.03
C CYS A 149 -12.19 -2.25 -4.21
N SER A 150 -12.53 -2.09 -2.92
CA SER A 150 -12.96 -3.22 -2.09
C SER A 150 -14.29 -3.84 -2.56
N LYS A 151 -15.20 -3.03 -3.11
CA LYS A 151 -16.49 -3.49 -3.68
C LYS A 151 -16.36 -4.07 -5.09
N MET A 152 -15.46 -3.54 -5.93
CA MET A 152 -15.31 -3.97 -7.33
C MET A 152 -14.93 -5.45 -7.48
N GLN A 153 -14.13 -6.00 -6.56
CA GLN A 153 -13.78 -7.42 -6.58
C GLN A 153 -15.01 -8.31 -6.35
N VAL A 154 -15.91 -7.93 -5.43
CA VAL A 154 -17.17 -8.64 -5.19
C VAL A 154 -18.01 -8.72 -6.46
N LEU A 155 -18.11 -7.61 -7.21
CA LEU A 155 -18.86 -7.58 -8.46
C LEU A 155 -18.22 -8.41 -9.59
N ARG A 156 -16.88 -8.46 -9.66
CA ARG A 156 -16.17 -9.31 -10.63
C ARG A 156 -16.30 -10.79 -10.29
N THR A 157 -16.13 -11.18 -9.03
CA THR A 157 -16.31 -12.58 -8.60
C THR A 157 -17.74 -13.06 -8.85
N ILE A 158 -18.76 -12.23 -8.60
CA ILE A 158 -20.16 -12.56 -8.93
C ILE A 158 -20.35 -12.76 -10.44
N LYS A 159 -19.73 -11.91 -11.27
CA LYS A 159 -19.80 -12.02 -12.73
C LYS A 159 -19.11 -13.29 -13.24
N GLU A 160 -17.91 -13.60 -12.77
CA GLU A 160 -17.17 -14.80 -13.15
C GLU A 160 -17.91 -16.08 -12.74
N ILE A 161 -18.55 -16.11 -11.57
CA ILE A 161 -19.40 -17.22 -11.14
C ILE A 161 -20.64 -17.34 -12.03
N SER A 162 -21.31 -16.21 -12.33
CA SER A 162 -22.49 -16.19 -13.22
C SER A 162 -22.15 -16.71 -14.61
N ASP A 163 -21.00 -16.32 -15.16
CA ASP A 163 -20.54 -16.73 -16.49
C ASP A 163 -20.14 -18.23 -16.51
N GLN A 164 -19.70 -18.80 -15.38
CA GLN A 164 -19.39 -20.23 -15.25
C GLN A 164 -20.63 -21.12 -15.07
N THR A 165 -21.70 -20.60 -14.44
CA THR A 165 -22.96 -21.36 -14.24
C THR A 165 -23.88 -21.40 -15.46
N HIS A 166 -23.55 -20.68 -16.53
CA HIS A 166 -24.30 -20.66 -17.79
C HIS A 166 -23.69 -21.55 -18.89
N TYR A 167 -22.78 -22.48 -18.54
CA TYR A 167 -22.27 -23.54 -19.41
C TYR A 167 -22.73 -24.93 -18.95
#